data_AF-A0A3B0UGD7-F1
#
_entry.id   AF-A0A3B0UGD7-F1
#
_cell.length_a   1.000
_cell.length_b   1.000
_cell.length_c   1.000
_cell.angle_alpha   90.00
_cell.angle_beta   90.00
_cell.angle_gamma   90.00
#
_symmetry.space_group_name_H-M   'P 1'
#
loop_
_entity.id
_entity.type
_entity.pdbx_description
1 polymer ?
#
loop_
_entity_poly.entity_id
_entity_poly.type
_entity_poly.pdbx_seq_one_letter_code
_entity_poly.pdbx_strand_id
1 'polypeptide(L)'
;MIENIVINNVASFDNEGIQLNNLKKINFIYGANGSGKTTISNFTADQTKEEFEDCSLEWKHGQKLNSLVYNKKFRENNFGKGKIEGVFTLGEATKEDVKLIEEKQAELKILKDEGIQNNETLEKQENTKLDEENSFKESSWVKIYKKHEGEFKEAFQGSMQKESFKNKLLSEFNTNTSSLQTFDDLKEKSKTIFGKAPESIDPVKTVEFGRVISIESEDIWGSKIIGKSDVDISSLIQKLNLNDWVNQGRAYMQIDSICPFCQQPTITEDFKKQLEDYFDESFTASIKNISEFYDEYNRLSDNLINEFAQIETNEKSNKESKLDIDKFSAYFKTLLSQINANKVLLTEKIKEPS
;
A
#
# COMPACT_ATOMS: atom_id res chain seq x y z
N MET A 1 51.83 32.37 -4.22
CA MET A 1 52.58 31.67 -3.14
C MET A 1 52.24 30.19 -3.24
N ILE A 2 53.15 29.28 -2.92
CA ILE A 2 52.86 27.84 -2.94
C ILE A 2 52.04 27.49 -1.70
N GLU A 3 50.90 26.82 -1.86
CA GLU A 3 50.01 26.44 -0.76
C GLU A 3 50.15 24.96 -0.38
N ASN A 4 50.44 24.12 -1.37
CA ASN A 4 50.56 22.68 -1.21
C ASN A 4 51.64 22.11 -2.14
N ILE A 5 52.39 21.12 -1.66
CA ILE A 5 53.39 20.35 -2.41
C ILE A 5 53.14 18.86 -2.15
N VAL A 6 52.89 18.09 -3.20
CA VAL A 6 52.75 16.63 -3.16
C VAL A 6 53.93 15.99 -3.89
N ILE A 7 54.56 15.00 -3.27
CA ILE A 7 55.72 14.29 -3.83
C ILE A 7 55.54 12.80 -3.64
N ASN A 8 55.39 12.08 -4.75
CA ASN A 8 55.18 10.63 -4.79
C ASN A 8 56.12 10.00 -5.82
N ASN A 9 56.46 8.71 -5.64
CA ASN A 9 57.16 7.87 -6.62
C ASN A 9 58.50 8.42 -7.16
N VAL A 10 59.20 9.24 -6.37
CA VAL A 10 60.47 9.85 -6.81
C VAL A 10 61.57 9.76 -5.77
N ALA A 11 62.74 9.28 -6.20
CA ALA A 11 63.95 9.11 -5.39
C ALA A 11 63.73 8.31 -4.10
N SER A 12 63.56 8.97 -2.95
CA SER A 12 63.38 8.36 -1.63
C SER A 12 61.92 8.34 -1.16
N PHE A 13 60.98 8.84 -1.98
CA PHE A 13 59.55 8.83 -1.71
C PHE A 13 58.92 7.64 -2.43
N ASP A 14 58.15 6.85 -1.70
CA ASP A 14 57.41 5.71 -2.21
C ASP A 14 56.04 6.15 -2.77
N ASN A 15 55.16 5.18 -3.01
CA ASN A 15 53.84 5.39 -3.58
C ASN A 15 52.85 6.05 -2.62
N GLU A 16 53.06 5.97 -1.30
CA GLU A 16 52.27 6.74 -0.34
C GLU A 16 52.72 8.21 -0.34
N GLY A 17 54.03 8.43 -0.51
CA GLY A 17 54.65 9.72 -0.70
C GLY A 17 54.38 10.70 0.44
N ILE A 18 54.45 12.01 0.14
CA ILE A 18 54.22 13.06 1.15
C ILE A 18 53.40 14.22 0.58
N GLN A 19 52.65 14.86 1.48
CA GLN A 19 51.93 16.10 1.21
C GLN A 19 52.31 17.17 2.25
N LEU A 20 52.81 18.31 1.77
CA LEU A 20 53.14 19.48 2.57
C LEU A 20 52.04 20.53 2.42
N ASN A 21 51.08 20.50 3.36
CA ASN A 21 49.97 21.46 3.43
C ASN A 21 50.30 22.65 4.35
N ASN A 22 49.48 23.70 4.29
CA ASN A 22 49.54 24.87 5.18
C ASN A 22 50.89 25.59 5.16
N LEU A 23 51.52 25.68 3.98
CA LEU A 23 52.76 26.40 3.81
C LEU A 23 52.57 27.89 4.16
N LYS A 24 53.49 28.42 4.95
CA LYS A 24 53.53 29.83 5.36
C LYS A 24 54.51 30.62 4.49
N LYS A 25 54.57 31.94 4.68
CA LYS A 25 55.52 32.81 3.97
C LYS A 25 56.99 32.35 4.12
N ILE A 26 57.32 31.76 5.28
CA ILE A 26 58.63 31.17 5.59
C ILE A 26 58.38 29.76 6.13
N ASN A 27 59.02 28.76 5.53
CA ASN A 27 58.93 27.35 5.94
C ASN A 27 60.33 26.80 6.17
N PHE A 28 60.50 25.99 7.22
CA PHE A 28 61.75 25.29 7.51
C PHE A 28 61.54 23.79 7.32
N ILE A 29 62.23 23.19 6.36
CA ILE A 29 62.21 21.75 6.11
C ILE A 29 63.58 21.19 6.46
N TYR A 30 63.66 20.34 7.49
CA TYR A 30 64.90 19.77 8.00
C TYR A 30 64.75 18.26 8.21
N GLY A 31 65.87 17.55 8.28
CA GLY A 31 65.91 16.10 8.42
C GLY A 31 67.32 15.55 8.18
N ALA A 32 67.54 14.26 8.45
CA ALA A 32 68.83 13.60 8.23
C ALA A 32 69.25 13.57 6.76
N ASN A 33 70.52 13.26 6.47
CA ASN A 33 70.97 13.04 5.10
C ASN A 33 70.19 11.88 4.47
N GLY A 34 69.75 12.05 3.22
CA GLY A 34 68.91 11.07 2.53
C GLY A 34 67.39 11.22 2.75
N SER A 35 66.94 12.17 3.58
CA SER A 35 65.50 12.39 3.87
C SER A 35 64.70 13.08 2.75
N GLY A 36 65.16 13.05 1.50
CA GLY A 36 64.43 13.64 0.36
C GLY A 36 64.47 15.16 0.18
N LYS A 37 65.11 15.95 1.07
CA LYS A 37 65.15 17.44 0.97
C LYS A 37 65.58 17.97 -0.41
N THR A 38 66.62 17.36 -0.99
CA THR A 38 67.12 17.74 -2.32
C THR A 38 66.07 17.48 -3.40
N THR A 39 65.31 16.39 -3.30
CA THR A 39 64.23 16.03 -4.22
C THR A 39 63.13 17.09 -4.22
N ILE A 40 62.69 17.53 -3.02
CA ILE A 40 61.72 18.64 -2.87
C ILE A 40 62.22 19.91 -3.57
N SER A 41 63.50 20.26 -3.34
CA SER A 41 64.10 21.44 -3.97
C SER A 41 64.20 21.31 -5.49
N ASN A 42 64.54 20.13 -6.01
CA ASN A 42 64.66 19.90 -7.46
C ASN A 42 63.30 19.95 -8.15
N PHE A 43 62.27 19.35 -7.56
CA PHE A 43 60.90 19.42 -8.06
C PHE A 43 60.36 20.86 -8.08
N THR A 44 60.65 21.63 -7.02
CA THR A 44 60.25 23.05 -6.94
C THR A 44 60.94 23.90 -8.02
N ALA A 45 62.15 23.51 -8.44
CA ALA A 45 62.92 24.22 -9.46
C ALA A 45 62.44 23.88 -10.88
N ASP A 46 62.09 22.63 -11.13
CA ASP A 46 61.70 22.14 -12.45
C ASP A 46 60.72 20.97 -12.34
N GLN A 47 59.47 21.22 -12.74
CA GLN A 47 58.36 20.27 -12.67
C GLN A 47 58.19 19.47 -13.97
N THR A 48 58.94 19.79 -15.03
CA THR A 48 58.66 19.23 -16.38
C THR A 48 59.36 17.92 -16.65
N LYS A 49 59.97 17.30 -15.65
CA LYS A 49 60.73 16.07 -15.82
C LYS A 49 59.85 14.85 -15.58
N GLU A 50 60.08 13.81 -16.37
CA GLU A 50 59.41 12.51 -16.24
C GLU A 50 59.51 11.94 -14.81
N GLU A 51 60.64 12.18 -14.12
CA GLU A 51 60.83 11.75 -12.72
C GLU A 51 59.85 12.40 -11.72
N PHE A 52 59.06 13.40 -12.12
CA PHE A 52 58.11 14.11 -11.27
C PHE A 52 56.65 14.00 -11.73
N GLU A 53 56.31 13.04 -12.61
CA GLU A 53 54.95 12.88 -13.14
C GLU A 53 53.88 12.69 -12.05
N ASP A 54 54.23 11.99 -10.96
CA ASP A 54 53.34 11.74 -9.82
C ASP A 54 53.41 12.83 -8.74
N CYS A 55 54.08 13.96 -9.01
CA CYS A 55 54.24 15.08 -8.08
C CYS A 55 53.36 16.27 -8.50
N SER A 56 52.81 17.01 -7.53
CA SER A 56 52.00 18.21 -7.83
C SER A 56 52.36 19.39 -6.92
N LEU A 57 52.17 20.61 -7.44
CA LEU A 57 52.49 21.84 -6.74
C LEU A 57 51.40 22.87 -6.97
N GLU A 58 50.66 23.20 -5.92
CA GLU A 58 49.51 24.10 -5.98
C GLU A 58 49.89 25.51 -5.56
N TRP A 59 49.52 26.46 -6.40
CA TRP A 59 49.75 27.88 -6.16
C TRP A 59 48.47 28.54 -5.67
N LYS A 60 48.62 29.46 -4.72
CA LYS A 60 47.57 30.37 -4.28
C LYS A 60 46.90 31.05 -5.47
N HIS A 61 45.59 30.89 -5.58
CA HIS A 61 44.75 31.36 -6.68
C HIS A 61 45.17 30.86 -8.07
N GLY A 62 45.84 29.71 -8.16
CA GLY A 62 46.34 29.14 -9.43
C GLY A 62 47.46 29.96 -10.10
N GLN A 63 47.95 31.02 -9.47
CA GLN A 63 48.97 31.90 -10.06
C GLN A 63 50.38 31.34 -9.85
N LYS A 64 50.91 30.68 -10.88
CA LYS A 64 52.31 30.23 -10.91
C LYS A 64 53.26 31.42 -10.86
N LEU A 65 54.12 31.45 -9.85
CA LEU A 65 55.21 32.42 -9.75
C LEU A 65 56.51 31.78 -10.24
N ASN A 66 57.49 32.62 -10.60
CA ASN A 66 58.83 32.12 -10.93
C ASN A 66 59.51 31.61 -9.64
N SER A 67 59.87 30.32 -9.61
CA SER A 67 60.53 29.69 -8.48
C SER A 67 62.04 29.89 -8.54
N LEU A 68 62.61 30.61 -7.58
CA LEU A 68 64.07 30.74 -7.43
C LEU A 68 64.57 29.71 -6.41
N VAL A 69 65.24 28.66 -6.88
CA VAL A 69 65.76 27.58 -6.03
C VAL A 69 67.28 27.60 -6.00
N TYR A 70 67.85 27.85 -4.81
CA TYR A 70 69.28 27.74 -4.57
C TYR A 70 69.64 26.38 -3.98
N ASN A 71 70.13 25.46 -4.82
CA ASN A 71 70.54 24.13 -4.40
C ASN A 71 71.84 23.69 -5.11
N LYS A 72 72.30 22.44 -4.87
CA LYS A 72 73.52 21.89 -5.48
C LYS A 72 73.47 21.96 -7.02
N LYS A 73 72.32 21.65 -7.61
CA LYS A 73 72.13 21.64 -9.07
C LYS A 73 72.17 23.05 -9.66
N PHE A 74 71.55 24.02 -9.01
CA PHE A 74 71.68 25.44 -9.37
C PHE A 74 73.15 25.86 -9.35
N ARG A 75 73.89 25.47 -8.30
CA ARG A 75 75.30 25.80 -8.19
C ARG A 75 76.17 25.17 -9.29
N GLU A 76 75.93 23.91 -9.60
CA GLU A 76 76.67 23.20 -10.65
C GLU A 76 76.40 23.81 -12.03
N ASN A 77 75.13 24.08 -12.35
CA ASN A 77 74.72 24.64 -13.65
C ASN A 77 75.22 26.07 -13.88
N ASN A 78 75.31 26.89 -12.83
CA ASN A 78 75.65 28.31 -12.96
C ASN A 78 77.11 28.64 -12.61
N PHE A 79 77.78 27.84 -11.76
CA PHE A 79 79.13 28.16 -11.25
C PHE A 79 80.20 27.07 -11.50
N GLY A 80 79.83 25.85 -11.90
CA GLY A 80 80.80 24.75 -12.12
C GLY A 80 81.70 24.45 -10.89
N LYS A 81 82.89 23.89 -11.12
CA LYS A 81 83.93 23.66 -10.07
C LYS A 81 84.87 24.88 -9.86
N GLY A 82 84.58 26.02 -10.49
CA GLY A 82 85.44 27.21 -10.48
C GLY A 82 85.05 28.24 -9.42
N LYS A 83 86.04 28.99 -8.94
CA LYS A 83 85.85 30.19 -8.10
C LYS A 83 84.96 31.19 -8.83
N ILE A 84 84.02 31.78 -8.10
CA ILE A 84 83.09 32.82 -8.56
C ILE A 84 83.89 34.01 -9.09
N GLU A 85 83.95 34.20 -10.40
CA GLU A 85 84.16 35.53 -10.98
C GLU A 85 82.81 36.23 -11.01
N GLY A 86 82.74 37.39 -10.37
CA GLY A 86 81.52 38.17 -10.26
C GLY A 86 81.05 38.66 -11.63
N VAL A 87 80.09 37.95 -12.22
CA VAL A 87 79.40 38.42 -13.42
C VAL A 87 78.24 39.32 -12.97
N PHE A 88 78.52 40.62 -12.87
CA PHE A 88 77.51 41.66 -13.02
C PHE A 88 77.28 41.84 -14.52
N THR A 89 76.14 41.41 -15.03
CA THR A 89 75.67 41.84 -16.36
C THR A 89 75.21 43.30 -16.27
N LEU A 90 76.10 44.23 -16.56
CA LEU A 90 75.77 45.61 -16.96
C LEU A 90 75.51 45.59 -18.47
N GLY A 91 74.27 45.35 -18.87
CA GLY A 91 73.81 45.61 -20.24
C GLY A 91 73.16 46.99 -20.28
N GLU A 92 73.56 47.84 -21.24
CA GLU A 92 72.84 49.07 -21.60
C GLU A 92 71.43 48.71 -22.10
N ALA A 93 70.49 48.53 -21.18
CA ALA A 93 69.08 48.67 -21.52
C ALA A 93 68.87 50.14 -21.87
N THR A 94 68.36 50.43 -23.07
CA THR A 94 68.03 51.81 -23.43
C THR A 94 66.98 52.33 -22.46
N LYS A 95 66.97 53.65 -22.20
CA LYS A 95 66.03 54.28 -21.27
C LYS A 95 64.58 53.97 -21.66
N GLU A 96 64.35 53.79 -22.95
CA GLU A 96 63.10 53.40 -23.59
C GLU A 96 62.66 51.98 -23.19
N ASP A 97 63.58 51.01 -23.19
CA ASP A 97 63.29 49.63 -22.79
C ASP A 97 62.92 49.51 -21.31
N VAL A 98 63.63 50.23 -20.43
CA VAL A 98 63.32 50.27 -18.99
C VAL A 98 61.93 50.85 -18.76
N LYS A 99 61.58 51.92 -19.47
CA LYS A 99 60.27 52.56 -19.37
C LYS A 99 59.15 51.65 -19.88
N LEU A 100 59.37 50.93 -20.98
CA LEU A 100 58.42 49.95 -21.51
C LEU A 100 58.20 48.79 -20.54
N ILE A 101 59.26 48.32 -19.87
CA ILE A 101 59.17 47.29 -18.83
C ILE A 101 58.35 47.80 -17.64
N GLU A 102 58.59 49.02 -17.17
CA GLU A 102 57.82 49.63 -16.08
C GLU A 102 56.33 49.78 -16.44
N GLU A 103 56.02 50.24 -17.66
CA GLU A 103 54.65 50.33 -18.18
C GLU A 103 53.97 48.96 -18.24
N LYS A 104 54.65 47.94 -18.79
CA LYS A 104 54.10 46.57 -18.85
C LYS A 104 53.96 45.92 -17.48
N GLN A 105 54.86 46.21 -16.54
CA GLN A 105 54.72 45.76 -15.14
C GLN A 105 53.53 46.43 -14.44
N ALA A 106 53.27 47.71 -14.71
CA ALA A 106 52.10 48.41 -14.20
C ALA A 106 50.79 47.83 -14.78
N GLU A 107 50.73 47.61 -16.10
CA GLU A 107 49.59 46.95 -16.76
C GLU A 107 49.35 45.54 -16.18
N LEU A 108 50.42 44.75 -16.03
CA LEU A 108 50.33 43.39 -15.48
C LEU A 108 49.87 43.39 -14.02
N LYS A 109 50.22 44.41 -13.24
CA LYS A 109 49.70 44.59 -11.88
C LYS A 109 48.21 44.88 -11.89
N ILE A 110 47.74 45.80 -12.74
CA ILE A 110 46.31 46.12 -12.88
C ILE A 110 45.52 44.85 -13.26
N LEU A 111 45.95 44.12 -14.29
CA LEU A 111 45.29 42.89 -14.72
C LEU A 111 45.27 41.80 -13.63
N LYS A 112 46.32 41.73 -12.80
CA LYS A 112 46.34 40.81 -11.65
C LYS A 112 45.35 41.22 -10.57
N ASP A 113 45.28 42.51 -10.26
CA ASP A 113 44.35 43.05 -9.26
C ASP A 113 42.89 42.86 -9.74
N GLU A 114 42.60 43.09 -11.02
CA GLU A 114 41.30 42.80 -11.64
C GLU A 114 40.95 41.30 -11.60
N GLY A 115 41.93 40.43 -11.90
CA GLY A 115 41.75 38.98 -11.83
C GLY A 115 41.41 38.49 -10.41
N ILE A 116 42.03 39.10 -9.39
CA ILE A 116 41.72 38.81 -7.98
C ILE A 116 40.29 39.26 -7.66
N GLN A 117 39.91 40.49 -8.01
CA GLN A 117 38.56 41.02 -7.75
C GLN A 117 37.46 40.21 -8.46
N ASN A 118 37.69 39.77 -9.69
CA ASN A 118 36.75 38.95 -10.44
C ASN A 118 36.56 37.58 -9.78
N ASN A 119 37.64 36.94 -9.31
CA ASN A 119 37.55 35.68 -8.58
C ASN A 119 36.82 35.83 -7.24
N GLU A 120 37.11 36.89 -6.47
CA GLU A 120 36.37 37.19 -5.22
C GLU A 120 34.87 37.42 -5.49
N THR A 121 34.55 38.10 -6.58
CA THR A 121 33.16 38.33 -6.99
C THR A 121 32.46 37.04 -7.41
N LEU A 122 33.15 36.19 -8.18
CA LEU A 122 32.64 34.89 -8.60
C LEU A 122 32.36 34.00 -7.38
N GLU A 123 33.33 33.86 -6.47
CA GLU A 123 33.19 33.07 -5.24
C GLU A 123 32.01 33.58 -4.38
N LYS A 124 31.85 34.90 -4.27
CA LYS A 124 30.70 35.50 -3.58
C LYS A 124 29.36 35.16 -4.25
N GLN A 125 29.30 35.20 -5.58
CA GLN A 125 28.07 34.86 -6.32
C GLN A 125 27.74 33.37 -6.23
N GLU A 126 28.74 32.49 -6.29
CA GLU A 126 28.56 31.05 -6.11
C GLU A 126 28.03 30.73 -4.70
N ASN A 127 28.59 31.36 -3.67
CA ASN A 127 28.10 31.22 -2.30
C ASN A 127 26.67 31.75 -2.14
N THR A 128 26.37 32.93 -2.72
CA THR A 128 25.02 33.50 -2.67
C THR A 128 23.99 32.58 -3.34
N LYS A 129 24.32 32.03 -4.51
CA LYS A 129 23.47 31.06 -5.21
C LYS A 129 23.22 29.81 -4.36
N LEU A 130 24.27 29.27 -3.74
CA LEU A 130 24.17 28.09 -2.89
C LEU A 130 23.27 28.34 -1.67
N ASP A 131 23.41 29.52 -1.05
CA ASP A 131 22.58 29.92 0.10
C ASP A 131 21.11 30.08 -0.29
N GLU A 132 20.82 30.72 -1.43
CA GLU A 132 19.47 30.86 -1.96
C GLU A 132 18.83 29.52 -2.30
N GLU A 133 19.57 28.63 -2.97
CA GLU A 133 19.10 27.27 -3.29
C GLU A 133 18.79 26.46 -2.03
N ASN A 134 19.65 26.54 -1.02
CA ASN A 134 19.43 25.86 0.27
C ASN A 134 18.24 26.45 1.03
N SER A 135 18.09 27.77 1.05
CA SER A 135 16.96 28.47 1.66
C SER A 135 15.63 28.07 1.00
N PHE A 136 15.58 28.05 -0.33
CA PHE A 136 14.40 27.62 -1.08
C PHE A 136 14.07 26.15 -0.83
N LYS A 137 15.08 25.27 -0.85
CA LYS A 137 14.94 23.83 -0.55
C LYS A 137 14.35 23.59 0.83
N GLU A 138 14.86 24.25 1.87
CA GLU A 138 14.34 24.10 3.23
C GLU A 138 12.93 24.70 3.38
N SER A 139 12.71 25.90 2.84
CA SER A 139 11.41 26.58 2.92
C SER A 139 10.30 25.77 2.23
N SER A 140 10.55 25.26 1.02
CA SER A 140 9.59 24.44 0.29
C SER A 140 9.30 23.12 1.01
N TRP A 141 10.32 22.46 1.55
CA TRP A 141 10.16 21.22 2.30
C TRP A 141 9.32 21.40 3.57
N VAL A 142 9.60 22.43 4.36
CA VAL A 142 8.92 22.65 5.65
C VAL A 142 7.52 23.24 5.45
N LYS A 143 7.39 24.29 4.64
CA LYS A 143 6.14 25.06 4.53
C LYS A 143 5.11 24.40 3.61
N ILE A 144 5.56 23.60 2.64
CA ILE A 144 4.68 22.99 1.65
C ILE A 144 4.57 21.49 1.91
N TYR A 145 5.66 20.71 1.74
CA TYR A 145 5.60 19.26 1.87
C TYR A 145 5.16 18.83 3.27
N LYS A 146 5.89 19.23 4.33
CA LYS A 146 5.59 18.78 5.71
C LYS A 146 4.23 19.24 6.21
N LYS A 147 3.76 20.41 5.78
CA LYS A 147 2.44 20.93 6.13
C LYS A 147 1.30 20.08 5.56
N HIS A 148 1.49 19.51 4.37
CA HIS A 148 0.44 18.83 3.60
C HIS A 148 0.67 17.32 3.45
N GLU A 149 1.77 16.79 4.02
CA GLU A 149 2.13 15.37 3.98
C GLU A 149 1.01 14.47 4.53
N GLY A 150 0.28 14.90 5.56
CA GLY A 150 -0.80 14.09 6.12
C GLY A 150 -1.96 13.81 5.15
N GLU A 151 -2.23 14.71 4.22
CA GLU A 151 -3.41 14.67 3.33
C GLU A 151 -3.05 14.21 1.91
N PHE A 152 -1.81 14.45 1.49
CA PHE A 152 -1.35 14.25 0.10
C PHE A 152 -0.09 13.38 0.01
N LYS A 153 0.23 12.58 1.04
CA LYS A 153 1.43 11.72 1.07
C LYS A 153 1.60 10.91 -0.22
N GLU A 154 0.53 10.24 -0.63
CA GLU A 154 0.47 9.41 -1.84
C GLU A 154 0.71 10.24 -3.11
N ALA A 155 0.15 11.44 -3.19
CA ALA A 155 0.35 12.34 -4.33
C ALA A 155 1.81 12.82 -4.47
N PHE A 156 2.58 12.84 -3.39
CA PHE A 156 4.00 13.22 -3.39
C PHE A 156 4.96 12.07 -3.70
N GLN A 157 4.46 10.87 -4.02
CA GLN A 157 5.30 9.72 -4.34
C GLN A 157 6.28 10.02 -5.49
N GLY A 158 7.54 9.61 -5.31
CA GLY A 158 8.65 9.97 -6.22
C GLY A 158 9.32 11.32 -5.91
N SER A 159 8.76 12.14 -5.02
CA SER A 159 9.30 13.47 -4.65
C SER A 159 9.44 13.68 -3.13
N MET A 160 9.55 12.60 -2.36
CA MET A 160 9.58 12.63 -0.87
C MET A 160 10.98 12.88 -0.27
N GLN A 161 11.87 13.55 -1.00
CA GLN A 161 13.17 14.00 -0.47
C GLN A 161 13.33 15.50 -0.76
N LYS A 162 14.10 16.21 0.06
CA LYS A 162 14.27 17.67 -0.08
C LYS A 162 14.69 18.10 -1.49
N GLU A 163 15.69 17.42 -2.05
CA GLU A 163 16.22 17.73 -3.37
C GLU A 163 15.24 17.38 -4.50
N SER A 164 14.61 16.20 -4.43
CA SER A 164 13.64 15.77 -5.44
C SER A 164 12.35 16.61 -5.40
N PHE A 165 11.91 17.04 -4.22
CA PHE A 165 10.76 17.93 -4.05
C PHE A 165 11.04 19.31 -4.64
N LYS A 166 12.21 19.90 -4.37
CA LYS A 166 12.66 21.16 -4.98
C LYS A 166 12.61 21.07 -6.50
N ASN A 167 13.23 20.02 -7.06
CA ASN A 167 13.30 19.84 -8.51
C ASN A 167 11.91 19.62 -9.12
N LYS A 168 11.02 18.89 -8.42
CA LYS A 168 9.63 18.71 -8.84
C LYS A 168 8.87 20.03 -8.86
N LEU A 169 8.97 20.87 -7.82
CA LEU A 169 8.32 22.18 -7.78
C LEU A 169 8.79 23.09 -8.91
N LEU A 170 10.09 23.15 -9.19
CA LEU A 170 10.63 23.94 -10.29
C LEU A 170 10.15 23.42 -11.66
N SER A 171 10.08 22.10 -11.83
CA SER A 171 9.54 21.48 -13.04
C SER A 171 8.07 21.81 -13.23
N GLU A 172 7.25 21.67 -12.19
CA GLU A 172 5.82 21.99 -12.20
C GLU A 172 5.58 23.49 -12.46
N PHE A 173 6.39 24.38 -11.87
CA PHE A 173 6.29 25.82 -12.14
C PHE A 173 6.47 26.16 -13.63
N ASN A 174 7.36 25.43 -14.32
CA ASN A 174 7.64 25.66 -15.74
C ASN A 174 6.66 24.95 -16.69
N THR A 175 6.08 23.81 -16.29
CA THR A 175 5.37 22.90 -17.21
C THR A 175 3.88 22.73 -16.91
N ASN A 176 3.44 23.02 -15.69
CA ASN A 176 2.07 22.77 -15.27
C ASN A 176 1.11 23.79 -15.89
N THR A 177 0.11 23.29 -16.63
CA THR A 177 -0.95 24.06 -17.29
C THR A 177 -2.33 23.81 -16.66
N SER A 178 -2.37 23.06 -15.56
CA SER A 178 -3.62 22.69 -14.89
C SER A 178 -4.30 23.91 -14.29
N SER A 179 -5.64 23.93 -14.35
CA SER A 179 -6.43 24.95 -13.66
C SER A 179 -6.19 24.88 -12.15
N LEU A 180 -5.98 26.03 -11.51
CA LEU A 180 -5.88 26.12 -10.06
C LEU A 180 -7.20 25.67 -9.42
N GLN A 181 -7.13 24.70 -8.52
CA GLN A 181 -8.26 24.20 -7.74
C GLN A 181 -8.15 24.66 -6.30
N THR A 182 -9.27 24.69 -5.58
CA THR A 182 -9.23 25.03 -4.15
C THR A 182 -8.59 23.89 -3.35
N PHE A 183 -8.09 24.22 -2.16
CA PHE A 183 -7.52 23.21 -1.27
C PHE A 183 -8.54 22.14 -0.87
N ASP A 184 -9.79 22.54 -0.62
CA ASP A 184 -10.87 21.63 -0.23
C ASP A 184 -11.22 20.66 -1.36
N ASP A 185 -11.31 21.15 -2.61
CA ASP A 185 -11.55 20.30 -3.78
C ASP A 185 -10.42 19.26 -3.96
N LEU A 186 -9.17 19.67 -3.79
CA LEU A 186 -8.01 18.77 -3.90
C LEU A 186 -8.03 17.71 -2.79
N LYS A 187 -8.43 18.10 -1.58
CA LYS A 187 -8.53 17.18 -0.43
C LYS A 187 -9.68 16.18 -0.58
N GLU A 188 -10.79 16.55 -1.20
CA GLU A 188 -11.84 15.60 -1.53
C GLU A 188 -11.38 14.61 -2.60
N LYS A 189 -10.79 15.12 -3.69
CA LYS A 189 -10.22 14.28 -4.77
C LYS A 189 -9.13 13.34 -4.26
N SER A 190 -8.29 13.77 -3.32
CA SER A 190 -7.24 12.92 -2.77
C SER A 190 -7.81 11.73 -2.01
N LYS A 191 -8.92 11.90 -1.27
CA LYS A 191 -9.61 10.80 -0.60
C LYS A 191 -10.21 9.79 -1.59
N THR A 192 -10.65 10.24 -2.76
CA THR A 192 -11.21 9.34 -3.78
C THR A 192 -10.12 8.59 -4.54
N ILE A 193 -9.06 9.29 -4.95
CA ILE A 193 -8.00 8.72 -5.80
C ILE A 193 -7.02 7.87 -5.00
N PHE A 194 -6.63 8.35 -3.81
CA PHE A 194 -5.63 7.71 -2.95
C PHE A 194 -6.25 7.08 -1.69
N GLY A 195 -7.57 7.07 -1.58
CA GLY A 195 -8.26 6.32 -0.54
C GLY A 195 -8.21 4.82 -0.79
N LYS A 196 -8.86 4.04 0.09
CA LYS A 196 -9.06 2.62 -0.16
C LYS A 196 -9.81 2.44 -1.48
N ALA A 197 -9.28 1.57 -2.33
CA ALA A 197 -9.99 1.13 -3.52
C ALA A 197 -11.36 0.57 -3.11
N PRO A 198 -12.46 0.91 -3.79
CA PRO A 198 -13.76 0.31 -3.53
C PRO A 198 -13.66 -1.20 -3.73
N GLU A 199 -13.95 -1.97 -2.69
CA GLU A 199 -14.08 -3.41 -2.79
C GLU A 199 -15.49 -3.76 -3.26
N SER A 200 -15.60 -4.75 -4.14
CA SER A 200 -16.89 -5.25 -4.61
C SER A 200 -17.58 -5.98 -3.45
N ILE A 201 -18.81 -5.57 -3.13
CA ILE A 201 -19.64 -6.26 -2.16
C ILE A 201 -20.53 -7.24 -2.92
N ASP A 202 -20.41 -8.53 -2.60
CA ASP A 202 -21.27 -9.54 -3.20
C ASP A 202 -22.72 -9.36 -2.73
N PRO A 203 -23.71 -9.50 -3.64
CA PRO A 203 -25.11 -9.42 -3.26
C PRO A 203 -25.50 -10.59 -2.36
N VAL A 204 -26.34 -10.31 -1.35
CA VAL A 204 -26.92 -11.37 -0.51
C VAL A 204 -27.76 -12.30 -1.39
N LYS A 205 -27.53 -13.61 -1.25
CA LYS A 205 -28.26 -14.64 -2.00
C LYS A 205 -29.77 -14.46 -1.78
N THR A 206 -30.52 -14.39 -2.89
CA THR A 206 -31.99 -14.36 -2.83
C THR A 206 -32.51 -15.76 -2.48
N VAL A 207 -33.39 -15.80 -1.49
CA VAL A 207 -34.02 -17.04 -1.02
C VAL A 207 -35.36 -17.23 -1.73
N GLU A 208 -35.67 -18.47 -2.13
CA GLU A 208 -36.87 -18.84 -2.88
C GLU A 208 -37.98 -19.32 -1.94
N PHE A 209 -39.19 -18.75 -2.07
CA PHE A 209 -40.32 -19.05 -1.18
C PHE A 209 -41.54 -19.66 -1.89
N GLY A 210 -41.53 -19.70 -3.22
CA GLY A 210 -42.70 -20.00 -4.03
C GLY A 210 -43.31 -21.35 -3.72
N ARG A 211 -42.48 -22.40 -3.56
CA ARG A 211 -43.01 -23.73 -3.23
C ARG A 211 -43.64 -23.78 -1.83
N VAL A 212 -43.00 -23.18 -0.83
CA VAL A 212 -43.53 -23.13 0.55
C VAL A 212 -44.88 -22.42 0.60
N ILE A 213 -44.98 -21.25 -0.04
CA ILE A 213 -46.24 -20.50 -0.15
C ILE A 213 -47.30 -21.30 -0.90
N SER A 214 -46.93 -22.03 -1.96
CA SER A 214 -47.88 -22.88 -2.67
C SER A 214 -48.47 -23.96 -1.78
N ILE A 215 -47.64 -24.61 -0.93
CA ILE A 215 -48.10 -25.62 0.00
C ILE A 215 -49.02 -25.00 1.06
N GLU A 216 -48.65 -23.85 1.62
CA GLU A 216 -49.48 -23.12 2.60
C GLU A 216 -50.86 -22.72 2.04
N SER A 217 -50.97 -22.58 0.72
CA SER A 217 -52.20 -22.17 0.03
C SER A 217 -53.08 -23.34 -0.44
N GLU A 218 -52.67 -24.59 -0.21
CA GLU A 218 -53.47 -25.76 -0.61
C GLU A 218 -54.79 -25.84 0.18
N ASP A 219 -55.90 -25.99 -0.53
CA ASP A 219 -57.25 -26.06 0.07
C ASP A 219 -57.43 -27.28 1.00
N ILE A 220 -56.55 -28.27 0.89
CA ILE A 220 -56.57 -29.51 1.67
C ILE A 220 -56.39 -29.25 3.18
N TRP A 221 -55.73 -28.14 3.56
CA TRP A 221 -55.55 -27.78 4.97
C TRP A 221 -56.85 -27.34 5.64
N GLY A 222 -57.72 -26.65 4.91
CA GLY A 222 -59.03 -26.21 5.40
C GLY A 222 -60.17 -27.22 5.19
N SER A 223 -59.96 -28.22 4.34
CA SER A 223 -60.98 -29.20 3.97
C SER A 223 -61.09 -30.33 4.99
N LYS A 224 -62.30 -30.70 5.39
CA LYS A 224 -62.55 -31.89 6.22
C LYS A 224 -62.40 -33.16 5.39
N ILE A 225 -61.46 -34.03 5.76
CA ILE A 225 -61.28 -35.31 5.07
C ILE A 225 -62.06 -36.35 5.84
N ILE A 226 -63.23 -36.69 5.30
CA ILE A 226 -64.13 -37.68 5.86
C ILE A 226 -64.34 -38.82 4.87
N GLY A 227 -64.47 -40.04 5.39
CA GLY A 227 -64.93 -41.20 4.65
C GLY A 227 -66.29 -41.01 3.94
N LYS A 228 -66.57 -41.95 3.03
CA LYS A 228 -67.70 -41.93 2.11
C LYS A 228 -69.05 -41.87 2.83
N SER A 229 -69.94 -41.00 2.37
CA SER A 229 -71.21 -40.70 3.07
C SER A 229 -72.38 -41.62 2.67
N ASP A 230 -72.19 -42.52 1.70
CA ASP A 230 -73.23 -43.40 1.15
C ASP A 230 -73.18 -44.83 1.69
N VAL A 231 -72.42 -45.06 2.77
CA VAL A 231 -72.29 -46.35 3.45
C VAL A 231 -73.10 -46.35 4.75
N ASP A 232 -73.73 -47.45 5.11
CA ASP A 232 -74.65 -47.54 6.26
C ASP A 232 -74.01 -47.10 7.59
N ILE A 233 -72.72 -47.37 7.81
CA ILE A 233 -72.00 -46.94 9.04
C ILE A 233 -71.73 -45.42 9.10
N SER A 234 -71.80 -44.71 7.97
CA SER A 234 -71.39 -43.30 7.87
C SER A 234 -72.20 -42.37 8.76
N SER A 235 -73.51 -42.61 8.87
CA SER A 235 -74.46 -41.73 9.57
C SER A 235 -74.11 -41.52 11.04
N LEU A 236 -73.71 -42.60 11.74
CA LEU A 236 -73.35 -42.53 13.15
C LEU A 236 -71.96 -41.91 13.34
N ILE A 237 -71.00 -42.29 12.49
CA ILE A 237 -69.62 -41.79 12.54
C ILE A 237 -69.58 -40.27 12.34
N GLN A 238 -70.29 -39.77 11.34
CA GLN A 238 -70.36 -38.34 11.03
C GLN A 238 -71.13 -37.56 12.09
N LYS A 239 -72.28 -38.08 12.56
CA LYS A 239 -73.08 -37.42 13.60
C LYS A 239 -72.32 -37.21 14.91
N LEU A 240 -71.46 -38.16 15.27
CA LEU A 240 -70.66 -38.10 16.49
C LEU A 240 -69.25 -37.50 16.27
N ASN A 241 -68.91 -37.12 15.03
CA ASN A 241 -67.60 -36.63 14.64
C ASN A 241 -66.45 -37.58 15.04
N LEU A 242 -66.63 -38.89 14.79
CA LEU A 242 -65.72 -39.95 15.21
C LEU A 242 -64.80 -40.46 14.08
N ASN A 243 -64.69 -39.73 12.98
CA ASN A 243 -64.01 -40.20 11.77
C ASN A 243 -62.57 -40.67 12.06
N ASP A 244 -61.78 -39.79 12.69
CA ASP A 244 -60.37 -40.06 13.00
C ASP A 244 -60.21 -41.18 14.02
N TRP A 245 -61.10 -41.24 15.02
CA TRP A 245 -61.11 -42.30 16.02
C TRP A 245 -61.41 -43.67 15.40
N VAL A 246 -62.40 -43.75 14.50
CA VAL A 246 -62.74 -44.99 13.78
C VAL A 246 -61.60 -45.38 12.82
N ASN A 247 -60.98 -44.41 12.15
CA ASN A 247 -59.83 -44.64 11.27
C ASN A 247 -58.61 -45.19 12.04
N GLN A 248 -58.33 -44.68 13.24
CA GLN A 248 -57.29 -45.23 14.11
C GLN A 248 -57.69 -46.62 14.63
N GLY A 249 -58.96 -46.79 15.01
CA GLY A 249 -59.52 -48.03 15.53
C GLY A 249 -59.44 -49.21 14.55
N ARG A 250 -59.61 -48.96 13.25
CA ARG A 250 -59.60 -50.02 12.22
C ARG A 250 -58.28 -50.80 12.16
N ALA A 251 -57.16 -50.17 12.51
CA ALA A 251 -55.86 -50.83 12.56
C ALA A 251 -55.80 -51.99 13.58
N TYR A 252 -56.63 -51.94 14.63
CA TYR A 252 -56.68 -52.95 15.69
C TYR A 252 -57.65 -54.11 15.40
N MET A 253 -58.33 -54.10 14.25
CA MET A 253 -59.38 -55.09 13.91
C MET A 253 -58.83 -56.34 13.20
N GLN A 254 -57.52 -56.40 12.96
CA GLN A 254 -56.87 -57.49 12.21
C GLN A 254 -56.57 -58.75 13.04
N ILE A 255 -56.78 -58.71 14.36
CA ILE A 255 -56.25 -59.73 15.27
C ILE A 255 -57.21 -60.90 15.49
N ASP A 256 -58.53 -60.70 15.46
CA ASP A 256 -59.59 -61.74 15.53
C ASP A 256 -60.97 -61.12 15.21
N SER A 257 -62.03 -61.91 14.96
CA SER A 257 -63.41 -61.41 14.82
C SER A 257 -64.03 -60.87 16.13
N ILE A 258 -63.23 -60.72 17.19
CA ILE A 258 -63.62 -60.23 18.50
C ILE A 258 -63.40 -58.72 18.54
N CYS A 259 -64.44 -57.97 18.88
CA CYS A 259 -64.35 -56.52 19.01
C CYS A 259 -63.48 -56.11 20.21
N PRO A 260 -62.43 -55.28 20.02
CA PRO A 260 -61.56 -54.80 21.10
C PRO A 260 -62.28 -54.00 22.20
N PHE A 261 -63.48 -53.48 21.94
CA PHE A 261 -64.22 -52.67 22.89
C PHE A 261 -65.21 -53.50 23.72
N CYS A 262 -66.10 -54.25 23.06
CA CYS A 262 -67.13 -55.02 23.75
C CYS A 262 -66.72 -56.47 24.06
N GLN A 263 -65.56 -56.92 23.55
CA GLN A 263 -65.03 -58.27 23.76
C GLN A 263 -65.97 -59.39 23.26
N GLN A 264 -66.87 -59.06 22.32
CA GLN A 264 -67.82 -59.99 21.71
C GLN A 264 -67.55 -60.16 20.21
N PRO A 265 -67.96 -61.30 19.60
CA PRO A 265 -67.77 -61.58 18.17
C PRO A 265 -68.76 -60.77 17.31
N THR A 266 -68.58 -59.46 17.28
CA THR A 266 -69.46 -58.48 16.61
C THR A 266 -68.87 -57.92 15.32
N ILE A 267 -67.60 -58.20 15.03
CA ILE A 267 -66.93 -57.80 13.78
C ILE A 267 -67.29 -58.82 12.70
N THR A 268 -68.39 -58.60 12.00
CA THR A 268 -68.82 -59.41 10.85
C THR A 268 -68.06 -59.02 9.58
N GLU A 269 -68.02 -59.91 8.58
CA GLU A 269 -67.42 -59.59 7.27
C GLU A 269 -68.14 -58.44 6.56
N ASP A 270 -69.46 -58.32 6.75
CA ASP A 270 -70.23 -57.18 6.24
C ASP A 270 -69.81 -55.87 6.89
N PHE A 271 -69.61 -55.86 8.22
CA PHE A 271 -69.11 -54.67 8.93
C PHE A 271 -67.70 -54.28 8.48
N LYS A 272 -66.80 -55.25 8.27
CA LYS A 272 -65.46 -54.99 7.72
C LYS A 272 -65.56 -54.35 6.34
N LYS A 273 -66.42 -54.89 5.46
CA LYS A 273 -66.62 -54.34 4.12
C LYS A 273 -67.16 -52.91 4.19
N GLN A 274 -68.15 -52.63 5.03
CA GLN A 274 -68.66 -51.27 5.22
C GLN A 274 -67.57 -50.31 5.74
N LEU A 275 -66.65 -50.79 6.59
CA LEU A 275 -65.53 -49.99 7.10
C LEU A 275 -64.49 -49.67 6.01
N GLU A 276 -64.16 -50.65 5.16
CA GLU A 276 -63.30 -50.44 4.00
C GLU A 276 -63.96 -49.53 2.95
N ASP A 277 -65.26 -49.72 2.69
CA ASP A 277 -66.04 -48.88 1.76
C ASP A 277 -66.17 -47.43 2.27
N TYR A 278 -66.19 -47.23 3.60
CA TYR A 278 -66.21 -45.89 4.21
C TYR A 278 -64.85 -45.19 4.06
N PHE A 279 -63.74 -45.90 4.27
CA PHE A 279 -62.37 -45.37 4.08
C PHE A 279 -61.79 -45.76 2.73
N ASP A 280 -62.45 -45.28 1.68
CA ASP A 280 -62.15 -45.64 0.30
C ASP A 280 -60.80 -45.09 -0.23
N GLU A 281 -60.56 -45.32 -1.52
CA GLU A 281 -59.38 -44.83 -2.22
C GLU A 281 -59.27 -43.29 -2.20
N SER A 282 -60.40 -42.56 -2.19
CA SER A 282 -60.41 -41.09 -2.16
C SER A 282 -59.96 -40.55 -0.80
N PHE A 283 -60.46 -41.15 0.28
CA PHE A 283 -59.98 -40.84 1.63
C PHE A 283 -58.48 -41.13 1.76
N THR A 284 -58.06 -42.33 1.35
CA THR A 284 -56.66 -42.77 1.47
C THR A 284 -55.72 -41.90 0.63
N ALA A 285 -56.13 -41.50 -0.59
CA ALA A 285 -55.38 -40.58 -1.43
C ALA A 285 -55.25 -39.19 -0.79
N SER A 286 -56.31 -38.69 -0.15
CA SER A 286 -56.29 -37.39 0.53
C SER A 286 -55.35 -37.38 1.73
N ILE A 287 -55.37 -38.44 2.55
CA ILE A 287 -54.42 -38.61 3.67
C ILE A 287 -52.98 -38.67 3.17
N LYS A 288 -52.73 -39.43 2.09
CA LYS A 288 -51.40 -39.52 1.48
C LYS A 288 -50.93 -38.14 0.99
N ASN A 289 -51.80 -37.38 0.31
CA ASN A 289 -51.47 -36.04 -0.18
C ASN A 289 -51.09 -35.09 0.96
N ILE A 290 -51.85 -35.09 2.07
CA ILE A 290 -51.51 -34.29 3.25
C ILE A 290 -50.13 -34.66 3.79
N SER A 291 -49.85 -35.97 3.92
CA SER A 291 -48.56 -36.44 4.43
C SER A 291 -47.41 -35.98 3.54
N GLU A 292 -47.56 -36.09 2.22
CA GLU A 292 -46.55 -35.65 1.25
C GLU A 292 -46.31 -34.13 1.34
N PHE A 293 -47.38 -33.32 1.43
CA PHE A 293 -47.24 -31.88 1.59
C PHE A 293 -46.60 -31.49 2.92
N TYR A 294 -46.93 -32.19 4.02
CA TYR A 294 -46.31 -31.95 5.32
C TYR A 294 -44.81 -32.24 5.32
N ASP A 295 -44.40 -33.39 4.78
CA ASP A 295 -42.99 -33.77 4.70
C ASP A 295 -42.22 -32.79 3.82
N GLU A 296 -42.80 -32.39 2.69
CA GLU A 296 -42.22 -31.39 1.80
C GLU A 296 -42.12 -30.02 2.48
N TYR A 297 -43.17 -29.56 3.16
CA TYR A 297 -43.19 -28.30 3.89
C TYR A 297 -42.10 -28.24 4.95
N ASN A 298 -41.96 -29.30 5.76
CA ASN A 298 -40.95 -29.35 6.80
C ASN A 298 -39.54 -29.26 6.22
N ARG A 299 -39.26 -30.06 5.19
CA ARG A 299 -37.96 -30.06 4.52
C ARG A 299 -37.62 -28.68 3.94
N LEU A 300 -38.57 -28.06 3.24
CA LEU A 300 -38.36 -26.74 2.63
C LEU A 300 -38.18 -25.65 3.70
N SER A 301 -39.02 -25.66 4.72
CA SER A 301 -38.96 -24.68 5.82
C SER A 301 -37.65 -24.78 6.61
N ASP A 302 -37.16 -26.00 6.86
CA ASP A 302 -35.88 -26.20 7.54
C ASP A 302 -34.70 -25.71 6.69
N ASN A 303 -34.75 -25.94 5.37
CA ASN A 303 -33.76 -25.38 4.46
C ASN A 303 -33.78 -23.85 4.47
N LEU A 304 -34.96 -23.22 4.43
CA LEU A 304 -35.10 -21.76 4.53
C LEU A 304 -34.49 -21.22 5.82
N ILE A 305 -34.82 -21.84 6.96
CA ILE A 305 -34.28 -21.44 8.28
C ILE A 305 -32.76 -21.53 8.27
N ASN A 306 -32.18 -22.60 7.72
CA ASN A 306 -30.74 -22.77 7.64
C ASN A 306 -30.08 -21.74 6.73
N GLU A 307 -30.65 -21.41 5.58
CA GLU A 307 -30.12 -20.37 4.69
C GLU A 307 -30.11 -19.00 5.37
N PHE A 308 -31.22 -18.61 6.03
CA PHE A 308 -31.28 -17.34 6.76
C PHE A 308 -30.32 -17.29 7.95
N ALA A 309 -30.15 -18.39 8.68
CA ALA A 309 -29.19 -18.47 9.77
C ALA A 309 -27.73 -18.32 9.29
N GLN A 310 -27.41 -18.88 8.11
CA GLN A 310 -26.10 -18.70 7.48
C GLN A 310 -25.85 -17.25 7.05
N ILE A 311 -26.85 -16.60 6.42
CA ILE A 311 -26.79 -15.18 6.08
C ILE A 311 -26.55 -14.35 7.34
N GLU A 312 -27.31 -14.59 8.41
CA GLU A 312 -27.17 -13.87 9.68
C GLU A 312 -25.76 -14.00 10.25
N THR A 313 -25.21 -15.22 10.25
CA THR A 313 -23.89 -15.53 10.81
C THR A 313 -22.78 -14.87 10.00
N ASN A 314 -22.84 -14.98 8.67
CA ASN A 314 -21.85 -14.40 7.78
C ASN A 314 -21.84 -12.87 7.89
N GLU A 315 -23.01 -12.24 7.81
CA GLU A 315 -23.12 -10.79 7.85
C GLU A 315 -22.80 -10.20 9.23
N LYS A 316 -23.07 -10.91 10.34
CA LYS A 316 -22.60 -10.51 11.68
C LYS A 316 -21.08 -10.46 11.80
N SER A 317 -20.39 -11.37 11.12
CA SER A 317 -18.93 -11.43 11.12
C SER A 317 -18.28 -10.45 10.14
N ASN A 318 -19.05 -9.96 9.17
CA ASN A 318 -18.61 -9.03 8.14
C ASN A 318 -18.58 -7.59 8.67
N LYS A 319 -17.37 -7.06 8.93
CA LYS A 319 -17.17 -5.68 9.42
C LYS A 319 -17.61 -4.61 8.43
N GLU A 320 -17.76 -4.95 7.16
CA GLU A 320 -18.17 -4.03 6.10
C GLU A 320 -19.61 -4.25 5.64
N SER A 321 -20.36 -5.10 6.36
CA SER A 321 -21.76 -5.39 6.05
C SER A 321 -22.58 -4.10 5.97
N LYS A 322 -23.46 -4.07 4.96
CA LYS A 322 -24.49 -3.02 4.79
C LYS A 322 -25.86 -3.47 5.25
N LEU A 323 -25.98 -4.71 5.71
CA LEU A 323 -27.22 -5.27 6.22
C LEU A 323 -27.49 -4.70 7.62
N ASP A 324 -28.72 -4.23 7.84
CA ASP A 324 -29.20 -3.93 9.18
C ASP A 324 -29.44 -5.26 9.92
N ILE A 325 -28.42 -5.71 10.62
CA ILE A 325 -28.40 -7.01 11.31
C ILE A 325 -29.50 -7.11 12.35
N ASP A 326 -29.73 -6.05 13.13
CA ASP A 326 -30.74 -6.08 14.19
C ASP A 326 -32.15 -6.24 13.60
N LYS A 327 -32.44 -5.50 12.53
CA LYS A 327 -33.70 -5.61 11.81
C LYS A 327 -33.86 -6.97 11.13
N PHE A 328 -32.81 -7.46 10.50
CA PHE A 328 -32.79 -8.80 9.88
C PHE A 328 -33.06 -9.89 10.92
N SER A 329 -32.35 -9.88 12.06
CA SER A 329 -32.51 -10.81 13.17
C SER A 329 -33.93 -10.79 13.74
N ALA A 330 -34.54 -9.60 13.86
CA ALA A 330 -35.92 -9.46 14.32
C ALA A 330 -36.93 -10.11 13.36
N TYR A 331 -36.79 -9.87 12.05
CA TYR A 331 -37.64 -10.50 11.04
C TYR A 331 -37.42 -12.00 10.95
N PHE A 332 -36.17 -12.46 11.02
CA PHE A 332 -35.87 -13.89 10.98
C PHE A 332 -36.48 -14.64 12.17
N LYS A 333 -36.42 -14.07 13.39
CA LYS A 333 -37.13 -14.61 14.56
C LYS A 333 -38.65 -14.68 14.36
N THR A 334 -39.22 -13.65 13.74
CA THR A 334 -40.66 -13.60 13.44
C THR A 334 -41.03 -14.71 12.45
N LEU A 335 -40.25 -14.88 11.38
CA LEU A 335 -40.44 -15.96 10.41
C LEU A 335 -40.34 -17.34 11.07
N LEU A 336 -39.33 -17.56 11.90
CA LEU A 336 -39.16 -18.82 12.64
C LEU A 336 -40.38 -19.12 13.52
N SER A 337 -40.93 -18.11 14.21
CA SER A 337 -42.14 -18.27 15.01
C SER A 337 -43.34 -18.67 14.16
N GLN A 338 -43.50 -18.09 12.98
CA GLN A 338 -44.62 -18.41 12.09
C GLN A 338 -44.50 -19.80 11.49
N ILE A 339 -43.31 -20.18 11.02
CA ILE A 339 -43.05 -21.54 10.52
C ILE A 339 -43.35 -22.57 11.61
N ASN A 340 -42.92 -22.33 12.85
CA ASN A 340 -43.20 -23.26 13.95
C ASN A 340 -44.70 -23.36 14.26
N ALA A 341 -45.43 -22.24 14.23
CA ALA A 341 -46.89 -22.24 14.39
C ALA A 341 -47.56 -23.04 13.27
N ASN A 342 -47.15 -22.83 12.01
CA ASN A 342 -47.65 -23.59 10.87
C ASN A 342 -47.38 -25.09 11.05
N LYS A 343 -46.15 -25.50 11.38
CA LYS A 343 -45.81 -26.91 11.62
C LYS A 343 -46.70 -27.58 12.67
N VAL A 344 -47.09 -26.87 13.73
CA VAL A 344 -48.04 -27.38 14.73
C VAL A 344 -49.41 -27.63 14.09
N LEU A 345 -49.95 -26.65 13.35
CA LEU A 345 -51.24 -26.80 12.66
C LEU A 345 -51.24 -27.94 11.64
N LEU A 346 -50.16 -28.10 10.87
CA LEU A 346 -50.04 -29.20 9.90
C LEU A 346 -49.96 -30.57 10.62
N THR A 347 -49.27 -30.63 11.76
CA THR A 347 -49.19 -31.84 12.58
C THR A 347 -50.55 -32.24 13.15
N GLU A 348 -51.32 -31.26 13.63
CA GLU A 348 -52.70 -31.46 14.08
C GLU A 348 -53.57 -31.98 12.94
N LYS A 349 -53.47 -31.37 11.74
CA LYS A 349 -54.23 -31.80 10.57
C LYS A 349 -53.92 -33.23 10.10
N ILE A 350 -52.69 -33.71 10.28
CA ILE A 350 -52.35 -35.12 10.00
C ILE A 350 -52.97 -36.08 11.00
N LYS A 351 -52.99 -35.70 12.29
CA LYS A 351 -53.52 -36.54 13.36
C LYS A 351 -55.04 -36.60 13.33
N GLU A 352 -55.66 -35.46 13.05
CA GLU A 352 -57.11 -35.24 13.02
C GLU A 352 -57.52 -34.59 11.67
N PRO A 353 -57.51 -35.37 10.57
CA PRO A 353 -57.82 -34.87 9.23
C PRO A 353 -59.30 -34.50 9.01
N SER A 354 -60.22 -34.90 9.90
CA SER A 354 -61.68 -34.76 9.74
C SER A 354 -62.31 -33.40 10.06
#